data_AF-A0A820BW28-F1
#
_entry.id   AF-A0A820BW28-F1
#
_cell.length_a   1.000
_cell.length_b   1.000
_cell.length_c   1.000
_cell.angle_alpha   90.00
_cell.angle_beta   90.00
_cell.angle_gamma   90.00
#
_symmetry.space_group_name_H-M   'P 1'
#
loop_
_entity.id
_entity.type
_entity.pdbx_description
1 polymer ?
#
loop_
_entity_poly.entity_id
_entity_poly.type
_entity_poly.pdbx_seq_one_letter_code
_entity_poly.pdbx_strand_id
1 'polypeptide(L)'
;MLDIFCTTTCHYIRDYLQFVHWNLESFSIVDKQRQLYPNVAIQLYLQSQIQLGFVYHRLTLHVIDYEADNIALLDCQQRSAEITEGLYEIENVFGHKFIIPQQQNSGVYVGDIGPPEKRIFRLEHIRYREYRLRHCQSNTILCIYQESLNNEAPLVLNANTNQTLTFESVGNNNSEYYIWPTHQRPTNRRKVLDVYNDPYGRAGQNGAQVQLYSFHGGPNQRFHLRTVDENILVSTHQ
;
A
#
# COMPACT_ATOMS: atom_id res chain seq x y z
N MET A 1 1.82 -15.24 -41.90
CA MET A 1 2.67 -14.04 -41.70
C MET A 1 2.02 -13.11 -40.66
N LEU A 2 1.45 -13.66 -39.58
CA LEU A 2 0.74 -12.93 -38.51
C LEU A 2 1.37 -13.15 -37.13
N ASP A 3 2.19 -14.19 -36.95
CA ASP A 3 2.80 -14.54 -35.64
C ASP A 3 4.03 -13.69 -35.26
N ILE A 4 4.63 -12.97 -36.22
CA ILE A 4 5.89 -12.23 -35.97
C ILE A 4 5.62 -10.82 -35.44
N PHE A 5 4.49 -10.19 -35.79
CA PHE A 5 4.15 -8.84 -35.31
C PHE A 5 3.55 -8.82 -33.90
N CYS A 6 3.05 -9.96 -33.41
CA CYS A 6 2.46 -10.04 -32.07
C CYS A 6 3.54 -10.18 -30.97
N THR A 7 4.74 -10.65 -31.28
CA THR A 7 5.79 -10.88 -30.26
C THR A 7 6.62 -9.63 -30.00
N THR A 8 7.00 -8.85 -31.01
CA THR A 8 7.83 -7.66 -30.82
C THR A 8 7.04 -6.50 -30.19
N THR A 9 5.79 -6.32 -30.61
CA THR A 9 4.89 -5.29 -30.08
C THR A 9 4.43 -5.60 -28.65
N CYS A 10 4.18 -6.88 -28.32
CA CYS A 10 3.86 -7.27 -26.94
C CYS A 10 5.06 -7.20 -25.98
N HIS A 11 6.29 -7.46 -26.44
CA HIS A 11 7.48 -7.24 -25.61
C HIS A 11 7.67 -5.74 -25.32
N TYR A 12 7.44 -4.88 -26.32
CA TYR A 12 7.47 -3.43 -26.12
C TYR A 12 6.37 -2.94 -25.19
N ILE A 13 5.13 -3.48 -25.25
CA ILE A 13 4.06 -3.08 -24.33
C ILE A 13 4.30 -3.62 -22.91
N ARG A 14 4.90 -4.81 -22.76
CA ARG A 14 5.29 -5.35 -21.47
C ARG A 14 6.40 -4.53 -20.80
N ASP A 15 7.41 -4.14 -21.57
CA ASP A 15 8.46 -3.24 -21.10
C ASP A 15 7.92 -1.81 -20.88
N TYR A 16 6.96 -1.35 -21.71
CA TYR A 16 6.22 -0.09 -21.55
C TYR A 16 5.40 -0.06 -20.27
N LEU A 17 4.71 -1.15 -19.89
CA LEU A 17 3.97 -1.22 -18.63
C LEU A 17 4.90 -1.33 -17.41
N GLN A 18 6.08 -1.96 -17.55
CA GLN A 18 7.12 -1.94 -16.51
C GLN A 18 7.79 -0.56 -16.38
N PHE A 19 7.91 0.20 -17.48
CA PHE A 19 8.52 1.54 -17.52
C PHE A 19 7.54 2.66 -17.10
N VAL A 20 6.27 2.58 -17.51
CA VAL A 20 5.18 3.46 -17.06
C VAL A 20 4.92 3.30 -15.57
N HIS A 21 5.31 2.16 -14.98
CA HIS A 21 5.30 1.98 -13.53
C HIS A 21 6.23 2.97 -12.79
N TRP A 22 7.21 3.60 -13.46
CA TRP A 22 8.29 4.34 -12.78
C TRP A 22 8.49 5.82 -13.12
N ASN A 23 7.81 6.44 -14.10
CA ASN A 23 7.91 7.91 -14.27
C ASN A 23 6.71 8.49 -15.04
N LEU A 24 6.05 9.50 -14.47
CA LEU A 24 5.09 10.38 -15.13
C LEU A 24 5.82 11.42 -16.03
N GLU A 25 6.70 10.96 -16.91
CA GLU A 25 7.23 11.74 -18.04
C GLU A 25 6.58 11.25 -19.36
N SER A 26 5.27 11.07 -19.34
CA SER A 26 4.50 10.36 -20.39
C SER A 26 4.11 11.21 -21.61
N PHE A 27 4.63 12.44 -21.75
CA PHE A 27 4.35 13.25 -22.95
C PHE A 27 5.36 13.03 -24.09
N SER A 28 6.63 12.71 -23.82
CA SER A 28 7.67 12.69 -24.89
C SER A 28 7.66 11.44 -25.79
N ILE A 29 6.99 10.36 -25.38
CA ILE A 29 7.03 9.06 -26.08
C ILE A 29 5.83 8.89 -27.04
N VAL A 30 4.65 9.46 -26.70
CA VAL A 30 3.49 9.48 -27.62
C VAL A 30 3.85 10.19 -28.92
N ASP A 31 4.68 11.24 -28.84
CA ASP A 31 5.16 11.97 -30.02
C ASP A 31 6.14 11.17 -30.89
N LYS A 32 6.98 10.30 -30.30
CA LYS A 32 7.88 9.42 -31.08
C LYS A 32 7.14 8.29 -31.80
N GLN A 33 6.06 7.77 -31.22
CA GLN A 33 5.20 6.76 -31.87
C GLN A 33 4.45 7.32 -33.08
N ARG A 34 3.92 8.56 -33.00
CA ARG A 34 3.30 9.25 -34.15
C ARG A 34 4.23 9.42 -35.36
N GLN A 35 5.54 9.54 -35.13
CA GLN A 35 6.52 9.64 -36.22
C GLN A 35 6.78 8.30 -36.93
N LEU A 36 6.67 7.17 -36.21
CA LEU A 36 6.98 5.85 -36.76
C LEU A 36 5.75 5.13 -37.33
N TYR A 37 4.56 5.40 -36.78
CA TYR A 37 3.30 4.77 -37.18
C TYR A 37 2.17 5.81 -37.19
N PRO A 38 2.09 6.66 -38.23
CA PRO A 38 1.12 7.76 -38.29
C PRO A 38 -0.34 7.29 -38.32
N ASN A 39 -0.57 6.04 -38.73
CA ASN A 39 -1.90 5.43 -38.87
C ASN A 39 -2.35 4.65 -37.62
N VAL A 40 -1.56 4.65 -36.55
CA VAL A 40 -1.89 3.97 -35.31
C VAL A 40 -2.28 5.00 -34.25
N ALA A 41 -3.49 4.90 -33.72
CA ALA A 41 -3.92 5.64 -32.54
C ALA A 41 -3.93 4.73 -31.31
N ILE A 42 -3.44 5.26 -30.19
CA ILE A 42 -3.53 4.62 -28.89
C ILE A 42 -4.54 5.40 -28.05
N GLN A 43 -5.57 4.72 -27.57
CA GLN A 43 -6.54 5.27 -26.61
C GLN A 43 -6.43 4.52 -25.28
N LEU A 44 -6.36 5.27 -24.20
CA LEU A 44 -6.28 4.76 -22.83
C LEU A 44 -7.59 5.07 -22.12
N TYR A 45 -8.25 4.03 -21.61
CA TYR A 45 -9.45 4.15 -20.80
C TYR A 45 -9.15 3.71 -19.38
N LEU A 46 -9.41 4.58 -18.40
CA LEU A 46 -9.35 4.25 -16.99
C LEU A 46 -10.78 4.19 -16.44
N GLN A 47 -11.16 3.03 -15.90
CA GLN A 47 -12.40 2.84 -15.17
C GLN A 47 -12.09 2.59 -13.70
N SER A 48 -12.81 3.26 -12.81
CA SER A 48 -12.66 3.11 -11.36
C SER A 48 -13.95 2.58 -10.75
N GLN A 49 -13.85 1.59 -9.86
CA GLN A 49 -14.99 1.03 -9.11
C GLN A 49 -14.64 0.93 -7.62
N ILE A 50 -15.62 1.11 -6.72
CA ILE A 50 -15.42 0.94 -5.28
C ILE A 50 -16.18 -0.30 -4.83
N GLN A 51 -15.51 -1.23 -4.14
CA GLN A 51 -16.13 -2.42 -3.55
C GLN A 51 -15.46 -2.73 -2.21
N LEU A 52 -16.26 -2.91 -1.14
CA LEU A 52 -15.80 -3.28 0.20
C LEU A 52 -14.67 -2.40 0.79
N GLY A 53 -14.68 -1.09 0.53
CA GLY A 53 -13.61 -0.20 1.02
C GLY A 53 -12.30 -0.30 0.21
N PHE A 54 -12.38 -0.72 -1.05
CA PHE A 54 -11.24 -0.71 -1.97
C PHE A 54 -11.62 -0.02 -3.27
N VAL A 55 -10.70 0.79 -3.81
CA VAL A 55 -10.81 1.34 -5.17
C VAL A 55 -10.12 0.37 -6.12
N TYR A 56 -10.83 -0.02 -7.18
CA TYR A 56 -10.36 -0.88 -8.25
C TYR A 56 -10.23 -0.06 -9.51
N HIS A 57 -9.04 -0.07 -10.10
CA HIS A 57 -8.80 0.53 -11.41
C HIS A 57 -8.73 -0.55 -12.49
N ARG A 58 -9.39 -0.31 -13.62
CA ARG A 58 -9.24 -1.08 -14.85
C ARG A 58 -8.68 -0.14 -15.90
N LEU A 59 -7.51 -0.49 -16.43
CA LEU A 59 -6.90 0.23 -17.55
C LEU A 59 -7.10 -0.59 -18.81
N THR A 60 -7.86 -0.04 -19.75
CA THR A 60 -8.08 -0.67 -21.05
C THR A 60 -7.34 0.13 -22.13
N LEU A 61 -6.42 -0.54 -22.82
CA LEU A 61 -5.62 0.03 -23.90
C LEU A 61 -6.25 -0.40 -25.23
N HIS A 62 -6.69 0.57 -26.01
CA HIS A 62 -7.16 0.36 -27.38
C HIS A 62 -6.05 0.79 -28.32
N VAL A 63 -5.58 -0.13 -29.16
CA VAL A 63 -4.69 0.18 -30.28
C VAL A 63 -5.53 0.10 -31.55
N ILE A 64 -5.71 1.25 -32.19
CA ILE A 64 -6.52 1.42 -33.41
C ILE A 64 -5.56 1.60 -34.58
N ASP A 65 -5.58 0.67 -35.52
CA ASP A 65 -4.90 0.82 -36.80
C ASP A 65 -5.94 1.24 -37.86
N TYR A 66 -5.84 2.47 -38.35
CA TYR A 66 -6.81 3.04 -39.30
C TYR A 66 -6.71 2.46 -40.72
N GLU A 67 -5.60 1.79 -41.07
CA GLU A 67 -5.47 1.16 -42.40
C GLU A 67 -5.96 -0.28 -42.41
N ALA A 68 -5.83 -0.98 -41.27
CA ALA A 68 -6.18 -2.39 -41.18
C ALA A 68 -7.64 -2.64 -40.78
N ASP A 69 -8.42 -1.60 -40.46
CA ASP A 69 -9.78 -1.71 -39.86
C ASP A 69 -9.82 -2.66 -38.64
N ASN A 70 -8.68 -2.78 -37.95
CA ASN A 70 -8.48 -3.72 -36.85
C ASN A 70 -8.24 -2.96 -35.55
N ILE A 71 -9.02 -3.30 -34.53
CA ILE A 71 -8.84 -2.81 -33.17
C ILE A 71 -8.26 -3.95 -32.34
N ALA A 72 -7.01 -3.78 -31.90
CA ALA A 72 -6.43 -4.67 -30.89
C ALA A 72 -6.80 -4.11 -29.51
N LEU A 73 -7.61 -4.87 -28.77
CA LEU A 73 -7.95 -4.58 -27.38
C LEU A 73 -6.95 -5.30 -26.48
N LEU A 74 -6.11 -4.53 -25.79
CA LEU A 74 -5.31 -5.05 -24.70
C LEU A 74 -5.97 -4.62 -23.39
N ASP A 75 -6.75 -5.53 -22.80
CA ASP A 75 -7.34 -5.30 -21.49
C ASP A 75 -6.33 -5.66 -20.40
N CYS A 76 -5.72 -4.64 -19.80
CA CYS A 76 -4.84 -4.82 -18.67
C CYS A 76 -5.64 -4.56 -17.39
N GLN A 77 -6.23 -5.60 -16.82
CA GLN A 77 -6.81 -5.51 -15.48
C GLN A 77 -5.68 -5.49 -14.43
N GLN A 78 -5.08 -4.34 -14.21
CA GLN A 78 -4.18 -4.14 -13.09
C GLN A 78 -5.00 -3.88 -11.83
N ARG A 79 -5.15 -4.90 -10.98
CA ARG A 79 -5.71 -4.74 -9.63
C ARG A 79 -4.74 -3.91 -8.78
N SER A 80 -4.87 -2.60 -8.80
CA SER A 80 -4.41 -1.79 -7.67
C SER A 80 -5.60 -1.61 -6.75
N ALA A 81 -5.76 -2.48 -5.76
CA ALA A 81 -6.70 -2.20 -4.68
C ALA A 81 -6.06 -1.12 -3.81
N GLU A 82 -6.47 0.13 -4.03
CA GLU A 82 -6.15 1.19 -3.10
C GLU A 82 -7.02 0.99 -1.86
N ILE A 83 -6.40 1.04 -0.69
CA ILE A 83 -7.12 1.01 0.57
C ILE A 83 -7.88 2.33 0.66
N THR A 84 -9.20 2.28 0.91
CA THR A 84 -9.96 3.51 1.08
C THR A 84 -9.58 4.24 2.35
N GLU A 85 -9.71 5.56 2.34
CA GLU A 85 -9.65 6.34 3.57
C GLU A 85 -10.77 5.93 4.53
N GLY A 86 -10.50 5.98 5.83
CA GLY A 86 -11.47 5.56 6.83
C GLY A 86 -10.84 5.25 8.19
N LEU A 87 -11.64 4.64 9.06
CA LEU A 87 -11.20 4.18 10.36
C LEU A 87 -10.83 2.71 10.32
N TYR A 88 -9.68 2.38 10.89
CA TYR A 88 -9.13 1.05 10.87
C TYR A 88 -8.57 0.64 12.23
N GLU A 89 -8.81 -0.62 12.57
CA GLU A 89 -7.98 -1.37 13.49
C GLU A 89 -6.90 -2.11 12.69
N ILE A 90 -5.69 -2.14 13.21
CA ILE A 90 -4.56 -2.83 12.59
C ILE A 90 -4.22 -4.04 13.43
N GLU A 91 -4.41 -5.22 12.89
CA GLU A 91 -4.17 -6.49 13.58
C GLU A 91 -2.95 -7.16 12.97
N ASN A 92 -2.03 -7.64 13.80
CA ASN A 92 -0.96 -8.49 13.35
C ASN A 92 -1.45 -9.93 13.12
N VAL A 93 -1.07 -10.52 11.98
CA VAL A 93 -1.43 -11.90 11.64
C VAL A 93 -0.83 -12.88 12.65
N PHE A 94 0.34 -12.56 13.22
CA PHE A 94 0.94 -13.37 14.27
C PHE A 94 0.34 -13.04 15.64
N GLY A 95 -0.41 -14.00 16.20
CA GLY A 95 -1.02 -13.86 17.52
C GLY A 95 -2.35 -13.13 17.55
N HIS A 96 -2.84 -12.61 16.41
CA HIS A 96 -4.16 -11.97 16.28
C HIS A 96 -4.37 -10.83 17.28
N LYS A 97 -3.35 -9.98 17.40
CA LYS A 97 -3.31 -8.84 18.34
C LYS A 97 -3.33 -7.53 17.59
N PHE A 98 -3.90 -6.51 18.22
CA PHE A 98 -4.04 -5.17 17.63
C PHE A 98 -2.85 -4.30 17.96
N ILE A 99 -2.49 -3.39 17.06
CA ILE A 99 -1.56 -2.30 17.34
C ILE A 99 -2.21 -1.34 18.35
N ILE A 100 -1.58 -1.20 19.51
CA ILE A 100 -2.02 -0.36 20.63
C ILE A 100 -0.87 0.59 20.98
N PRO A 101 -1.00 1.87 20.64
CA PRO A 101 -0.12 2.90 21.18
C PRO A 101 -0.36 3.11 22.68
N GLN A 102 0.70 3.39 23.42
CA GLN A 102 0.59 3.72 24.86
C GLN A 102 0.38 5.22 25.07
N GLN A 103 1.42 6.02 24.79
CA GLN A 103 1.44 7.49 24.93
C GLN A 103 2.30 8.10 23.82
N GLN A 104 2.24 9.43 23.65
CA GLN A 104 3.08 10.14 22.68
C GLN A 104 4.56 9.87 22.95
N ASN A 105 5.35 9.66 21.88
CA ASN A 105 6.76 9.29 21.92
C ASN A 105 7.10 8.02 22.72
N SER A 106 6.10 7.29 23.20
CA SER A 106 6.28 5.96 23.76
C SER A 106 6.17 4.91 22.66
N GLY A 107 6.80 3.76 22.89
CA GLY A 107 6.70 2.62 21.99
C GLY A 107 5.25 2.25 21.68
N VAL A 108 5.06 1.68 20.50
CA VAL A 108 3.81 1.06 20.07
C VAL A 108 3.95 -0.44 20.23
N TYR A 109 2.90 -1.08 20.73
CA TYR A 109 2.92 -2.51 21.08
C TYR A 109 1.72 -3.20 20.48
N VAL A 110 1.71 -4.53 20.51
CA VAL A 110 0.50 -5.31 20.23
C VAL A 110 -0.21 -5.72 21.51
N GLY A 111 -1.53 -5.86 21.46
CA GLY A 111 -2.31 -6.40 22.57
C GLY A 111 -3.70 -6.88 22.17
N ASP A 112 -4.40 -7.47 23.15
CA ASP A 112 -5.79 -7.89 23.03
C ASP A 112 -6.75 -6.73 22.73
N ILE A 113 -7.99 -7.07 22.38
CA ILE A 113 -9.08 -6.11 22.24
C ILE A 113 -9.23 -5.34 23.56
N GLY A 114 -8.68 -4.13 23.58
CA GLY A 114 -8.84 -3.16 24.65
C GLY A 114 -10.02 -2.22 24.41
N PRO A 115 -9.97 -0.98 24.94
CA PRO A 115 -10.88 0.08 24.55
C PRO A 115 -10.67 0.50 23.08
N PRO A 116 -11.75 0.72 22.29
CA PRO A 116 -11.64 1.09 20.86
C PRO A 116 -10.78 2.33 20.62
N GLU A 117 -10.92 3.34 21.46
CA GLU A 117 -10.23 4.63 21.33
C GLU A 117 -8.70 4.51 21.33
N LYS A 118 -8.16 3.44 21.91
CA LYS A 118 -6.71 3.18 22.00
C LYS A 118 -6.11 2.44 20.81
N ARG A 119 -6.91 1.97 19.86
CA ARG A 119 -6.42 1.11 18.75
C ARG A 119 -6.97 1.48 17.38
N ILE A 120 -7.81 2.51 17.31
CA ILE A 120 -8.38 3.00 16.06
C ILE A 120 -7.47 4.07 15.46
N PHE A 121 -7.17 3.88 14.19
CA PHE A 121 -6.43 4.82 13.37
C PHE A 121 -7.31 5.31 12.22
N ARG A 122 -7.26 6.60 11.94
CA ARG A 122 -7.72 7.14 10.66
C ARG A 122 -6.61 6.94 9.64
N LEU A 123 -6.92 6.24 8.55
CA LEU A 123 -6.08 6.12 7.37
C LEU A 123 -6.37 7.30 6.45
N GLU A 124 -5.38 8.16 6.24
CA GLU A 124 -5.42 9.30 5.33
C GLU A 124 -4.62 8.95 4.07
N HIS A 125 -5.21 9.08 2.90
CA HIS A 125 -4.51 8.95 1.64
C HIS A 125 -3.82 10.27 1.31
N ILE A 126 -2.50 10.23 1.12
CA ILE A 126 -1.71 11.44 0.88
C ILE A 126 -1.51 11.65 -0.61
N ARG A 127 -1.06 10.61 -1.30
CA ARG A 127 -0.87 10.52 -2.75
C ARG A 127 -0.50 9.09 -3.09
N TYR A 128 -0.61 8.70 -4.35
CA TYR A 128 -0.17 7.42 -4.93
C TYR A 128 0.47 6.42 -3.95
N ARG A 129 -0.36 5.52 -3.39
CA ARG A 129 0.04 4.43 -2.46
C ARG A 129 0.74 4.87 -1.17
N GLU A 130 0.83 6.16 -0.89
CA GLU A 130 1.28 6.74 0.36
C GLU A 130 0.10 7.13 1.24
N TYR A 131 0.15 6.65 2.47
CA TYR A 131 -0.88 6.87 3.46
C TYR A 131 -0.27 7.35 4.76
N ARG A 132 -1.11 7.94 5.60
CA ARG A 132 -0.77 8.31 6.97
C ARG A 132 -1.76 7.66 7.91
N LEU A 133 -1.24 7.08 8.99
CA LEU A 133 -2.04 6.52 10.07
C LEU A 133 -2.07 7.51 11.24
N ARG A 134 -3.23 8.12 11.48
CA ARG A 134 -3.45 9.04 12.59
C ARG A 134 -4.24 8.35 13.69
N HIS A 135 -3.67 8.29 14.89
CA HIS A 135 -4.37 7.72 16.05
C HIS A 135 -5.54 8.62 16.44
N CYS A 136 -6.75 8.06 16.54
CA CYS A 136 -7.97 8.84 16.70
C CYS A 136 -8.05 9.58 18.04
N GLN A 137 -7.61 8.95 19.14
CA GLN A 137 -7.72 9.56 20.47
C GLN A 137 -6.72 10.70 20.69
N SER A 138 -5.48 10.56 20.23
CA SER A 138 -4.42 11.54 20.49
C SER A 138 -4.17 12.51 19.33
N ASN A 139 -4.79 12.28 18.16
CA ASN A 139 -4.57 13.05 16.94
C ASN A 139 -3.08 13.10 16.49
N THR A 140 -2.30 12.09 16.87
CA THR A 140 -0.88 11.95 16.55
C THR A 140 -0.66 10.91 15.46
N ILE A 141 0.45 10.99 14.75
CA ILE A 141 0.76 10.13 13.62
C ILE A 141 1.60 8.93 14.08
N LEU A 142 1.24 7.74 13.61
CA LEU A 142 2.05 6.54 13.76
C LEU A 142 3.28 6.66 12.86
N CYS A 143 4.46 6.63 13.46
CA CYS A 143 5.71 6.83 12.75
C CYS A 143 6.85 6.01 13.34
N ILE A 144 7.96 5.94 12.61
CA ILE A 144 9.19 5.34 13.10
C ILE A 144 9.93 6.39 13.93
N TYR A 145 10.37 5.99 15.14
CA TYR A 145 11.07 6.88 16.06
C TYR A 145 12.31 7.48 15.39
N GLN A 146 12.37 8.81 15.34
CA GLN A 146 13.46 9.57 14.73
C GLN A 146 13.78 9.17 13.27
N GLU A 147 12.82 8.59 12.53
CA GLU A 147 13.04 8.12 11.15
C GLU A 147 14.17 7.09 11.02
N SER A 148 14.49 6.39 12.12
CA SER A 148 15.56 5.40 12.14
C SER A 148 15.25 4.25 11.17
N LEU A 149 16.22 3.90 10.32
CA LEU A 149 16.14 2.76 9.39
C LEU A 149 16.82 1.49 9.93
N ASN A 150 17.22 1.52 11.20
CA ASN A 150 17.84 0.37 11.86
C ASN A 150 16.79 -0.70 12.18
N ASN A 151 17.26 -1.94 12.30
CA ASN A 151 16.45 -2.96 12.97
C ASN A 151 16.11 -2.50 14.38
N GLU A 152 14.94 -2.92 14.84
CA GLU A 152 14.44 -2.66 16.19
C GLU A 152 14.12 -1.18 16.45
N ALA A 153 14.11 -0.34 15.41
CA ALA A 153 13.63 1.02 15.53
C ALA A 153 12.15 1.00 15.97
N PRO A 154 11.80 1.61 17.11
CA PRO A 154 10.43 1.59 17.61
C PRO A 154 9.49 2.31 16.67
N LEU A 155 8.26 1.81 16.57
CA LEU A 155 7.15 2.67 16.21
C LEU A 155 6.72 3.49 17.42
N VAL A 156 6.33 4.74 17.17
CA VAL A 156 5.84 5.70 18.16
C VAL A 156 4.69 6.52 17.61
N LEU A 157 4.02 7.25 18.49
CA LEU A 157 3.10 8.32 18.11
C LEU A 157 3.79 9.68 18.19
N ASN A 158 3.74 10.47 17.12
CA ASN A 158 4.34 11.80 17.08
C ASN A 158 3.39 12.80 16.39
N ALA A 159 3.16 13.96 17.02
CA ALA A 159 2.34 15.03 16.45
C ALA A 159 3.07 15.84 15.37
N ASN A 160 4.41 15.87 15.39
CA ASN A 160 5.25 16.77 14.62
C ASN A 160 5.92 16.10 13.41
N THR A 161 5.48 14.90 13.05
CA THR A 161 6.00 14.18 11.89
C THR A 161 5.03 14.28 10.72
N ASN A 162 5.55 14.13 9.50
CA ASN A 162 4.77 13.97 8.28
C ASN A 162 5.04 12.61 7.62
N GLN A 163 5.67 11.67 8.34
CA GLN A 163 5.99 10.34 7.81
C GLN A 163 4.76 9.66 7.20
N THR A 164 4.98 9.06 6.04
CA THR A 164 3.98 8.28 5.30
C THR A 164 4.42 6.82 5.22
N LEU A 165 3.43 5.95 5.03
CA LEU A 165 3.58 4.52 4.90
C LEU A 165 2.99 4.06 3.57
N THR A 166 3.50 2.96 3.04
CA THR A 166 2.91 2.26 1.91
C THR A 166 2.43 0.87 2.35
N PHE A 167 1.41 0.39 1.67
CA PHE A 167 0.80 -0.91 1.94
C PHE A 167 0.95 -1.79 0.71
N GLU A 168 1.59 -2.95 0.89
CA GLU A 168 1.76 -3.96 -0.14
C GLU A 168 0.95 -5.20 0.24
N SER A 169 0.00 -5.59 -0.61
CA SER A 169 -0.85 -6.76 -0.35
C SER A 169 -0.03 -8.05 -0.34
N VAL A 170 -0.33 -8.93 0.62
CA VAL A 170 0.20 -10.29 0.64
C VAL A 170 -0.66 -11.14 -0.30
N GLY A 171 -0.09 -11.54 -1.43
CA GLY A 171 -0.79 -12.31 -2.46
C GLY A 171 -1.92 -11.51 -3.12
N ASN A 172 -2.91 -12.23 -3.65
CA ASN A 172 -3.93 -11.67 -4.55
C ASN A 172 -5.25 -11.26 -3.86
N ASN A 173 -5.36 -11.45 -2.54
CA ASN A 173 -6.63 -11.41 -1.83
C ASN A 173 -6.87 -10.12 -1.04
N ASN A 174 -5.91 -9.19 -1.01
CA ASN A 174 -6.01 -7.88 -0.32
C ASN A 174 -6.48 -7.95 1.14
N SER A 175 -6.30 -9.09 1.80
CA SER A 175 -6.70 -9.28 3.20
C SER A 175 -5.56 -9.00 4.16
N GLU A 176 -4.32 -9.10 3.69
CA GLU A 176 -3.09 -8.99 4.47
C GLU A 176 -2.15 -8.01 3.79
N TYR A 177 -1.38 -7.27 4.59
CA TYR A 177 -0.47 -6.24 4.11
C TYR A 177 0.89 -6.33 4.79
N TYR A 178 1.93 -6.09 4.01
CA TYR A 178 3.19 -5.56 4.49
C TYR A 178 3.08 -4.03 4.55
N ILE A 179 3.51 -3.43 5.66
CA ILE A 179 3.45 -1.99 5.86
C ILE A 179 4.87 -1.44 5.87
N TRP A 180 5.17 -0.56 4.93
CA TRP A 180 6.51 -0.03 4.69
C TRP A 180 6.56 1.47 4.99
N PRO A 181 7.64 1.99 5.58
CA PRO A 181 7.95 3.41 5.50
C PRO A 181 8.15 3.84 4.04
N THR A 182 7.46 4.89 3.59
CA THR A 182 7.54 5.34 2.18
C THR A 182 8.95 5.80 1.79
N HIS A 183 9.64 6.53 2.67
CA HIS A 183 10.94 7.13 2.36
C HIS A 183 12.13 6.19 2.63
N GLN A 184 11.96 4.89 2.39
CA GLN A 184 13.12 4.00 2.37
C GLN A 184 13.97 4.30 1.13
N ARG A 185 15.18 4.84 1.35
CA ARG A 185 16.19 4.91 0.30
C ARG A 185 16.37 3.50 -0.29
N PRO A 186 16.60 3.37 -1.60
CA PRO A 186 16.80 2.09 -2.27
C PRO A 186 18.14 1.51 -1.81
N THR A 187 18.13 0.94 -0.62
CA THR A 187 19.17 0.06 -0.14
C THR A 187 18.58 -1.34 -0.18
N ASN A 188 19.43 -2.30 -0.47
CA ASN A 188 19.23 -3.75 -0.41
C ASN A 188 18.75 -4.29 0.96
N ARG A 189 18.19 -3.43 1.84
CA ARG A 189 17.70 -3.75 3.18
C ARG A 189 16.29 -3.19 3.34
N ARG A 190 15.35 -3.70 2.55
CA ARG A 190 13.92 -3.39 2.71
C ARG A 190 13.53 -3.69 4.15
N LYS A 191 13.04 -2.67 4.86
CA LYS A 191 12.53 -2.84 6.23
C LYS A 191 11.02 -2.72 6.24
N VAL A 192 10.36 -3.49 7.07
CA VAL A 192 8.90 -3.53 7.17
C VAL A 192 8.52 -3.41 8.64
N LEU A 193 7.29 -2.97 8.92
CA LEU A 193 6.72 -3.15 10.24
C LEU A 193 6.79 -4.62 10.65
N ASP A 194 7.19 -4.84 11.89
CA ASP A 194 7.46 -6.14 12.45
C ASP A 194 7.01 -6.12 13.91
N VAL A 195 6.32 -7.18 14.32
CA VAL A 195 6.08 -7.43 15.74
C VAL A 195 7.26 -8.20 16.30
N TYR A 196 7.93 -7.60 17.28
CA TYR A 196 9.11 -8.15 17.91
C TYR A 196 8.85 -9.56 18.42
N ASN A 197 9.69 -10.48 17.95
CA ASN A 197 9.74 -11.86 18.43
C ASN A 197 10.99 -12.05 19.27
N ASP A 198 10.81 -12.09 20.58
CA ASP A 198 11.90 -12.46 21.47
C ASP A 198 12.24 -13.96 21.29
N PRO A 199 13.50 -14.36 21.54
CA PRO A 199 13.91 -15.76 21.44
C PRO A 199 13.25 -16.69 22.47
N TYR A 200 12.49 -16.16 23.43
CA TYR A 200 11.73 -16.89 24.44
C TYR A 200 10.26 -17.12 24.03
N GLY A 201 9.90 -16.83 22.78
CA GLY A 201 8.59 -17.17 22.21
C GLY A 201 7.47 -16.20 22.58
N ARG A 202 7.81 -14.93 22.89
CA ARG A 202 6.81 -13.91 23.19
C ARG A 202 6.22 -13.19 21.97
N ALA A 203 6.56 -13.57 20.74
CA ALA A 203 5.92 -12.93 19.60
C ALA A 203 4.40 -13.07 19.65
N GLY A 204 3.71 -12.00 19.26
CA GLY A 204 2.26 -11.96 19.26
C GLY A 204 1.62 -12.00 20.66
N GLN A 205 2.40 -11.90 21.73
CA GLN A 205 1.87 -11.72 23.08
C GLN A 205 1.61 -10.24 23.36
N ASN A 206 0.70 -9.98 24.30
CA ASN A 206 0.42 -8.63 24.75
C ASN A 206 1.70 -7.95 25.25
N GLY A 207 1.94 -6.73 24.78
CA GLY A 207 3.12 -5.95 25.11
C GLY A 207 4.34 -6.25 24.23
N ALA A 208 4.24 -7.12 23.22
CA ALA A 208 5.30 -7.24 22.22
C ALA A 208 5.39 -5.93 21.41
N GLN A 209 6.60 -5.42 21.24
CA GLN A 209 6.85 -4.14 20.60
C GLN A 209 6.65 -4.22 19.09
N VAL A 210 6.04 -3.19 18.50
CA VAL A 210 6.03 -2.99 17.06
C VAL A 210 7.26 -2.16 16.68
N GLN A 211 8.02 -2.67 15.73
CA GLN A 211 9.32 -2.15 15.35
C GLN A 211 9.50 -2.19 13.84
N LEU A 212 10.57 -1.56 13.36
CA LEU A 212 11.06 -1.71 12.01
C LEU A 212 12.08 -2.86 11.98
N TYR A 213 11.93 -3.83 11.07
CA TYR A 213 12.88 -4.93 10.94
C TYR A 213 13.14 -5.31 9.49
N SER A 214 14.25 -6.02 9.25
CA SER A 214 14.58 -6.58 7.94
C SER A 214 13.44 -7.44 7.43
N PHE A 215 12.99 -7.17 6.20
CA PHE A 215 11.96 -7.97 5.58
C PHE A 215 12.40 -9.43 5.41
N HIS A 216 11.59 -10.34 5.94
CA HIS A 216 11.69 -11.79 5.72
C HIS A 216 10.32 -12.42 5.40
N GLY A 217 9.25 -11.62 5.33
CA GLY A 217 7.92 -12.05 4.91
C GLY A 217 7.20 -12.96 5.91
N GLY A 218 7.69 -13.04 7.15
CA GLY A 218 7.09 -13.87 8.20
C GLY A 218 5.75 -13.33 8.69
N PRO A 219 4.93 -14.14 9.38
CA PRO A 219 3.60 -13.71 9.86
C PRO A 219 3.63 -12.49 10.79
N ASN A 220 4.71 -12.31 11.56
CA ASN A 220 4.90 -11.15 12.43
C ASN A 220 5.10 -9.84 11.65
N GLN A 221 5.30 -9.90 10.33
CA GLN A 221 5.42 -8.75 9.42
C GLN A 221 4.15 -8.51 8.60
N ARG A 222 3.10 -9.30 8.82
CA ARG A 222 1.84 -9.22 8.07
C ARG A 222 0.74 -8.68 8.95
N PHE A 223 -0.10 -7.83 8.37
CA PHE A 223 -1.16 -7.15 9.11
C PHE A 223 -2.49 -7.19 8.35
N HIS A 224 -3.58 -7.37 9.08
CA HIS A 224 -4.93 -7.12 8.59
C HIS A 224 -5.34 -5.67 8.89
N LEU A 225 -6.03 -5.06 7.94
CA LEU A 225 -6.73 -3.78 8.13
C LEU A 225 -8.22 -4.06 8.29
N ARG A 226 -8.73 -3.88 9.50
CA ARG A 226 -10.16 -4.09 9.80
C ARG A 226 -10.86 -2.74 9.83
N THR A 227 -11.82 -2.55 8.94
CA THR A 227 -12.64 -1.33 8.90
C THR A 227 -13.47 -1.19 10.17
N VAL A 228 -13.55 0.03 10.69
CA VAL A 228 -14.34 0.38 11.88
C VAL A 228 -15.42 1.37 11.46
N ASP A 229 -16.64 1.17 11.95
CA ASP A 229 -17.73 2.12 11.76
C ASP A 229 -17.46 3.42 12.55
N GLU A 230 -17.64 4.58 11.92
CA GLU A 230 -17.47 5.90 12.56
C GLU A 230 -18.38 6.09 13.77
N ASN A 231 -19.52 5.39 13.83
CA ASN A 231 -20.44 5.42 14.96
C ASN A 231 -19.81 4.93 16.29
N ILE A 232 -18.77 4.09 16.24
CA ILE A 232 -18.13 3.51 17.43
C ILE A 232 -17.40 4.57 18.26
N LEU A 233 -16.87 5.63 17.63
CA LEU A 233 -16.17 6.71 18.33
C LEU A 233 -17.12 7.72 19.00
N VAL A 234 -18.40 7.75 18.62
CA VAL A 234 -19.40 8.67 19.17
C VAL A 234 -20.01 8.10 20.46
N SER A 235 -20.15 6.78 20.55
CA SER A 235 -20.76 6.10 21.70
C SER A 235 -19.90 6.05 22.97
N THR A 236 -18.59 6.36 22.89
CA THR A 236 -17.68 6.37 24.05
C THR A 236 -17.65 7.70 24.80
N HIS A 237 -18.39 8.71 24.33
CA HIS A 237 -18.48 10.05 24.95
C HIS A 237 -19.89 10.42 25.46
N GLN A 238 -20.80 9.44 25.56
CA GLN A 238 -22.10 9.57 26.23
C GLN A 238 -22.08 8.82 27.57
#